data_AF-A0A940NFL6-F1
#
_entry.id   AF-A0A940NFL6-F1
#
_cell.length_a   1.000
_cell.length_b   1.000
_cell.length_c   1.000
_cell.angle_alpha   90.00
_cell.angle_beta   90.00
_cell.angle_gamma   90.00
#
_symmetry.space_group_name_H-M   'P 1'
#
loop_
_entity.id
_entity.type
_entity.pdbx_description
1 polymer ?
#
loop_
_entity_poly.entity_id
_entity_poly.type
_entity_poly.pdbx_seq_one_letter_code
_entity_poly.pdbx_strand_id
1 'polypeptide(L)'
;MKLATFNINGIRSRLPALLEWLERESPDIACLQELKAPDSGFPEAEINRAGYGAIWHGQMSWNGVAILAKNSQPVETRRGLPGDPDDTHSRYLEAAVEGILVGCLYLPNGNPQPGPKFDYKLAWFERLIIYAKKLLDSGHPVVLAGDYNVVPTDFDIYNPRSWLKDALLQPESRECYARLLEQGWTDALRARFPDQQVFTFWDYFRQHWERNSGLRIDHLLLSKQVAGKMRDAGIDRWVRGVPHASDHAPAWVELDIGGRAAHGKDAAHREAPAGRDVLKKSAGKQSAGKQSAGKQSAAKQSTGKQSAGKQSAAKQSTGKQSAGKQSAGKESAANRTAEAQTAARPKAVKRTAAKQSAMKKTAAKKTPTQKPPAANPRATPSPRAASSLKTAK
;
A
#
# COMPACT_ATOMS: atom_id res chain seq x y z
N MET A 1 18.53 0.98 -3.86
CA MET A 1 17.51 0.01 -3.41
C MET A 1 16.14 0.58 -3.73
N LYS A 2 15.22 -0.19 -4.34
CA LYS A 2 13.82 0.21 -4.59
C LYS A 2 12.92 -0.56 -3.62
N LEU A 3 12.20 0.14 -2.74
CA LEU A 3 11.19 -0.42 -1.83
C LEU A 3 9.81 0.03 -2.29
N ALA A 4 8.87 -0.90 -2.40
CA ALA A 4 7.52 -0.64 -2.88
C ALA A 4 6.43 -1.11 -1.90
N THR A 5 5.24 -0.53 -2.01
CA THR A 5 4.00 -1.00 -1.37
C THR A 5 2.89 -1.14 -2.41
N PHE A 6 2.07 -2.18 -2.27
CA PHE A 6 0.98 -2.47 -3.20
C PHE A 6 -0.18 -3.22 -2.52
N ASN A 7 -1.33 -2.58 -2.37
CA ASN A 7 -2.57 -3.27 -2.09
C ASN A 7 -2.98 -4.09 -3.33
N ILE A 8 -2.82 -5.42 -3.26
CA ILE A 8 -2.98 -6.34 -4.38
C ILE A 8 -4.46 -6.73 -4.63
N ASN A 9 -5.35 -6.38 -3.69
CA ASN A 9 -6.79 -6.70 -3.72
C ASN A 9 -7.08 -8.17 -4.09
N GLY A 10 -6.43 -9.10 -3.39
CA GLY A 10 -6.57 -10.56 -3.58
C GLY A 10 -5.42 -11.17 -4.38
N ILE A 11 -4.40 -11.67 -3.66
CA ILE A 11 -3.13 -12.12 -4.25
C ILE A 11 -3.32 -13.19 -5.33
N ARG A 12 -4.17 -14.20 -5.09
CA ARG A 12 -4.43 -15.29 -6.04
C ARG A 12 -4.99 -14.78 -7.38
N SER A 13 -5.94 -13.85 -7.32
CA SER A 13 -6.60 -13.29 -8.51
C SER A 13 -5.70 -12.36 -9.32
N ARG A 14 -4.73 -11.71 -8.68
CA ARG A 14 -3.81 -10.74 -9.31
C ARG A 14 -2.39 -11.29 -9.48
N LEU A 15 -2.16 -12.58 -9.21
CA LEU A 15 -0.84 -13.21 -9.27
C LEU A 15 -0.12 -13.02 -10.61
N PRO A 16 -0.76 -13.13 -11.80
CA PRO A 16 -0.07 -12.86 -13.06
C PRO A 16 0.44 -11.41 -13.16
N ALA A 17 -0.38 -10.42 -12.76
CA ALA A 17 0.01 -9.01 -12.77
C ALA A 17 1.06 -8.67 -11.70
N LEU A 18 1.03 -9.36 -10.54
CA LEU A 18 2.07 -9.27 -9.53
C LEU A 18 3.41 -9.79 -10.07
N LEU A 19 3.42 -10.93 -10.75
CA LEU A 19 4.63 -11.52 -11.33
C LEU A 19 5.19 -10.63 -12.46
N GLU A 20 4.34 -10.09 -13.34
CA GLU A 20 4.75 -9.13 -14.38
C GLU A 20 5.39 -7.86 -13.77
N TRP A 21 4.79 -7.31 -12.70
CA TRP A 21 5.34 -6.15 -12.02
C TRP A 21 6.66 -6.47 -11.28
N LEU A 22 6.76 -7.61 -10.60
CA LEU A 22 7.99 -8.05 -9.93
C LEU A 22 9.12 -8.31 -10.94
N GLU A 23 8.83 -8.87 -12.11
CA GLU A 23 9.81 -9.04 -13.18
C GLU A 23 10.30 -7.67 -13.68
N ARG A 24 9.36 -6.82 -14.13
CA ARG A 24 9.64 -5.55 -14.80
C ARG A 24 10.20 -4.47 -13.89
N GLU A 25 9.52 -4.16 -12.80
CA GLU A 25 9.88 -3.06 -11.88
C GLU A 25 10.87 -3.52 -10.81
N SER A 26 10.98 -4.84 -10.61
CA SER A 26 12.12 -5.49 -9.99
C SER A 26 12.53 -4.94 -8.60
N PRO A 27 11.59 -4.49 -7.73
CA PRO A 27 11.92 -3.85 -6.46
C PRO A 27 12.74 -4.79 -5.56
N ASP A 28 13.67 -4.26 -4.78
CA ASP A 28 14.44 -5.08 -3.84
C ASP A 28 13.55 -5.55 -2.67
N ILE A 29 12.53 -4.76 -2.30
CA ILE A 29 11.57 -5.05 -1.24
C ILE A 29 10.16 -4.66 -1.70
N ALA A 30 9.16 -5.54 -1.52
CA ALA A 30 7.75 -5.25 -1.81
C ALA A 30 6.83 -5.61 -0.64
N CYS A 31 6.11 -4.62 -0.12
CA CYS A 31 5.06 -4.78 0.87
C CYS A 31 3.71 -4.98 0.16
N LEU A 32 3.01 -6.08 0.41
CA LEU A 32 1.71 -6.37 -0.17
C LEU A 32 0.60 -6.27 0.87
N GLN A 33 -0.55 -5.68 0.49
CA GLN A 33 -1.76 -5.56 1.34
C GLN A 33 -2.97 -6.22 0.67
N GLU A 34 -3.98 -6.59 1.45
CA GLU A 34 -5.17 -7.32 1.03
C GLU A 34 -4.88 -8.62 0.27
N LEU A 35 -4.09 -9.52 0.87
CA LEU A 35 -3.89 -10.87 0.30
C LEU A 35 -5.22 -11.61 0.08
N LYS A 36 -6.20 -11.43 0.97
CA LYS A 36 -7.53 -12.09 0.98
C LYS A 36 -7.47 -13.62 0.88
N ALA A 37 -6.38 -14.21 1.35
CA ALA A 37 -6.12 -15.64 1.39
C ALA A 37 -5.61 -16.03 2.78
N PRO A 38 -5.98 -17.22 3.32
CA PRO A 38 -5.33 -17.79 4.50
C PRO A 38 -3.86 -18.09 4.19
N ASP A 39 -3.04 -18.37 5.22
CA ASP A 39 -1.61 -18.64 5.04
C ASP A 39 -1.32 -19.78 4.05
N SER A 40 -2.09 -20.87 4.11
CA SER A 40 -2.03 -22.00 3.16
C SER A 40 -2.45 -21.66 1.73
N GLY A 41 -2.90 -20.43 1.49
CA GLY A 41 -3.32 -19.92 0.19
C GLY A 41 -2.37 -18.89 -0.43
N PHE A 42 -1.26 -18.58 0.22
CA PHE A 42 -0.20 -17.74 -0.32
C PHE A 42 0.59 -18.50 -1.43
N PRO A 43 0.87 -17.88 -2.59
CA PRO A 43 1.52 -18.54 -3.72
C PRO A 43 3.05 -18.53 -3.58
N GLU A 44 3.55 -19.11 -2.48
CA GLU A 44 4.98 -19.10 -2.12
C GLU A 44 5.86 -19.63 -3.27
N ALA A 45 5.45 -20.73 -3.90
CA ALA A 45 6.22 -21.38 -4.95
C ALA A 45 6.38 -20.49 -6.20
N GLU A 46 5.36 -19.69 -6.55
CA GLU A 46 5.40 -18.74 -7.67
C GLU A 46 6.30 -17.54 -7.34
N ILE A 47 6.21 -17.02 -6.11
CA ILE A 47 7.01 -15.89 -5.63
C ILE A 47 8.50 -16.28 -5.53
N ASN A 48 8.81 -17.47 -4.99
CA ASN A 48 10.17 -18.02 -4.96
C ASN A 48 10.73 -18.22 -6.39
N ARG A 49 9.91 -18.67 -7.35
CA ARG A 49 10.31 -18.78 -8.77
C ARG A 49 10.55 -17.43 -9.45
N ALA A 50 9.91 -16.35 -8.97
CA ALA A 50 10.20 -14.98 -9.41
C ALA A 50 11.49 -14.39 -8.79
N GLY A 51 12.19 -15.15 -7.94
CA GLY A 51 13.43 -14.71 -7.29
C GLY A 51 13.21 -13.89 -6.01
N TYR A 52 12.05 -14.05 -5.36
CA TYR A 52 11.72 -13.36 -4.11
C TYR A 52 11.52 -14.35 -2.97
N GLY A 53 12.20 -14.16 -1.84
CA GLY A 53 11.80 -14.76 -0.57
C GLY A 53 10.65 -13.96 0.04
N ALA A 54 9.86 -14.59 0.90
CA ALA A 54 8.61 -14.01 1.39
C ALA A 54 8.33 -14.36 2.85
N ILE A 55 7.78 -13.40 3.59
CA ILE A 55 7.00 -13.66 4.80
C ILE A 55 5.60 -13.08 4.61
N TRP A 56 4.58 -13.76 5.13
CA TRP A 56 3.19 -13.33 5.02
C TRP A 56 2.40 -13.62 6.28
N HIS A 57 1.33 -12.86 6.47
CA HIS A 57 0.26 -13.12 7.42
C HIS A 57 -1.05 -13.04 6.66
N GLY A 58 -1.62 -14.20 6.35
CA GLY A 58 -2.85 -14.36 5.59
C GLY A 58 -4.10 -14.34 6.47
N GLN A 59 -5.21 -13.90 5.87
CA GLN A 59 -6.55 -14.00 6.44
C GLN A 59 -7.55 -14.26 5.31
N MET A 60 -8.53 -15.13 5.55
CA MET A 60 -9.53 -15.50 4.55
C MET A 60 -10.50 -14.33 4.29
N SER A 61 -10.85 -14.12 3.02
CA SER A 61 -11.80 -13.11 2.50
C SER A 61 -11.43 -11.63 2.68
N TRP A 62 -10.66 -11.28 3.71
CA TRP A 62 -10.33 -9.90 4.09
C TRP A 62 -8.87 -9.79 4.52
N ASN A 63 -8.32 -8.58 4.50
CA ASN A 63 -7.00 -8.26 5.04
C ASN A 63 -5.88 -9.14 4.44
N GLY A 64 -4.83 -9.36 5.23
CA GLY A 64 -3.64 -10.11 4.87
C GLY A 64 -2.54 -9.18 4.35
N VAL A 65 -1.31 -9.42 4.81
CA VAL A 65 -0.12 -8.63 4.48
C VAL A 65 1.07 -9.54 4.19
N ALA A 66 1.98 -9.11 3.30
CA ALA A 66 3.24 -9.82 3.05
C ALA A 66 4.40 -8.85 2.84
N ILE A 67 5.62 -9.30 3.16
CA ILE A 67 6.87 -8.64 2.77
C ILE A 67 7.63 -9.61 1.87
N LEU A 68 7.93 -9.17 0.66
CA LEU A 68 8.79 -9.87 -0.29
C LEU A 68 10.17 -9.21 -0.30
N ALA A 69 11.24 -10.00 -0.39
CA ALA A 69 12.59 -9.51 -0.58
C ALA A 69 13.28 -10.22 -1.76
N LYS A 70 13.93 -9.45 -2.62
CA LYS A 70 14.58 -9.97 -3.82
C LYS A 70 15.86 -10.73 -3.46
N ASN A 71 16.04 -11.91 -4.02
CA ASN A 71 17.20 -12.80 -3.82
C ASN A 71 17.56 -13.08 -2.34
N SER A 72 16.63 -12.88 -1.41
CA SER A 72 16.87 -12.99 0.03
C SER A 72 15.57 -13.33 0.76
N GLN A 73 15.67 -13.96 1.93
CA GLN A 73 14.52 -14.23 2.79
C GLN A 73 14.38 -13.09 3.83
N PRO A 74 13.22 -12.42 3.94
CA PRO A 74 13.01 -11.44 4.99
C PRO A 74 13.13 -12.07 6.38
N VAL A 75 13.82 -11.41 7.30
CA VAL A 75 13.91 -11.85 8.70
C VAL A 75 12.78 -11.20 9.49
N GLU A 76 11.75 -11.97 9.82
CA GLU A 76 10.59 -11.49 10.59
C GLU A 76 11.01 -10.95 11.96
N THR A 77 10.67 -9.69 12.24
CA THR A 77 10.91 -9.02 13.53
C THR A 77 9.61 -8.81 14.31
N ARG A 78 8.45 -8.74 13.62
CA ARG A 78 7.13 -8.69 14.26
C ARG A 78 6.03 -9.19 13.33
N ARG A 79 5.02 -9.80 13.94
CA ARG A 79 3.72 -10.15 13.36
C ARG A 79 2.60 -9.56 14.23
N GLY A 80 1.66 -8.86 13.60
CA GLY A 80 0.61 -8.10 14.29
C GLY A 80 1.10 -6.77 14.89
N LEU A 81 0.18 -5.81 15.05
CA LEU A 81 0.49 -4.49 15.61
C LEU A 81 0.36 -4.54 17.15
N PRO A 82 1.39 -4.15 17.93
CA PRO A 82 1.35 -4.33 19.37
C PRO A 82 0.41 -3.34 20.07
N GLY A 83 -0.02 -3.67 21.29
CA GLY A 83 -0.88 -2.82 22.12
C GLY A 83 -2.32 -3.31 22.26
N ASP A 84 -2.70 -4.38 21.57
CA ASP A 84 -3.97 -5.09 21.73
C ASP A 84 -3.71 -6.59 21.53
N PRO A 85 -3.84 -7.45 22.56
CA PRO A 85 -3.60 -8.89 22.45
C PRO A 85 -4.78 -9.64 21.80
N ASP A 86 -5.97 -9.03 21.71
CA ASP A 86 -7.18 -9.65 21.17
C ASP A 86 -7.39 -9.32 19.67
N ASP A 87 -6.58 -8.42 19.10
CA ASP A 87 -6.62 -8.05 17.68
C ASP A 87 -6.04 -9.15 16.78
N THR A 88 -6.92 -10.02 16.30
CA THR A 88 -6.61 -11.16 15.41
C THR A 88 -6.50 -10.78 13.93
N HIS A 89 -6.59 -9.50 13.55
CA HIS A 89 -6.59 -9.11 12.14
C HIS A 89 -5.19 -9.03 11.54
N SER A 90 -5.00 -9.68 10.39
CA SER A 90 -3.74 -9.74 9.64
C SER A 90 -3.46 -8.43 8.90
N ARG A 91 -3.06 -7.39 9.66
CA ARG A 91 -2.92 -6.00 9.22
C ARG A 91 -1.52 -5.42 9.37
N TYR A 92 -0.60 -6.13 10.01
CA TYR A 92 0.75 -5.66 10.24
C TYR A 92 1.76 -6.81 10.23
N LEU A 93 2.88 -6.61 9.55
CA LEU A 93 4.02 -7.52 9.49
C LEU A 93 5.30 -6.67 9.39
N GLU A 94 6.37 -7.10 10.03
CA GLU A 94 7.63 -6.37 10.10
C GLU A 94 8.81 -7.31 9.83
N ALA A 95 9.77 -6.86 9.05
CA ALA A 95 11.00 -7.61 8.80
C ALA A 95 12.23 -6.71 8.73
N ALA A 96 13.38 -7.28 9.08
CA ALA A 96 14.68 -6.78 8.66
C ALA A 96 15.02 -7.32 7.27
N VAL A 97 15.34 -6.42 6.33
CA VAL A 97 15.82 -6.75 4.98
C VAL A 97 16.96 -5.82 4.60
N GLU A 98 18.11 -6.37 4.18
CA GLU A 98 19.32 -5.62 3.77
C GLU A 98 19.71 -4.44 4.72
N GLY A 99 19.49 -4.61 6.03
CA GLY A 99 19.84 -3.61 7.06
C GLY A 99 18.77 -2.52 7.31
N ILE A 100 17.57 -2.66 6.76
CA ILE A 100 16.41 -1.77 6.99
C ILE A 100 15.31 -2.56 7.71
N LEU A 101 14.66 -1.93 8.69
CA LEU A 101 13.39 -2.42 9.24
C LEU A 101 12.23 -1.94 8.38
N VAL A 102 11.39 -2.87 7.91
CA VAL A 102 10.26 -2.57 7.04
C VAL A 102 8.99 -3.05 7.70
N GLY A 103 8.10 -2.11 8.02
CA GLY A 103 6.76 -2.40 8.53
C GLY A 103 5.73 -2.32 7.40
N CYS A 104 5.22 -3.47 6.96
CA CYS A 104 4.12 -3.59 6.02
C CYS A 104 2.78 -3.48 6.75
N LEU A 105 1.92 -2.53 6.35
CA LEU A 105 0.63 -2.31 7.02
C LEU A 105 -0.58 -2.20 6.10
N TYR A 106 -1.73 -2.63 6.60
CA TYR A 106 -3.06 -2.44 6.01
C TYR A 106 -4.00 -1.86 7.07
N LEU A 107 -4.07 -0.54 7.14
CA LEU A 107 -4.84 0.18 8.15
C LEU A 107 -6.35 -0.07 7.96
N PRO A 108 -7.16 -0.20 9.01
CA PRO A 108 -8.60 -0.42 8.85
C PRO A 108 -9.30 0.69 8.06
N ASN A 109 -10.05 0.33 7.00
CA ASN A 109 -10.79 1.28 6.18
C ASN A 109 -11.73 2.19 7.01
N GLY A 110 -12.48 1.59 7.93
CA GLY A 110 -13.34 2.27 8.90
C GLY A 110 -14.81 2.44 8.49
N ASN A 111 -15.18 2.22 7.23
CA ASN A 111 -16.58 2.41 6.79
C ASN A 111 -17.54 1.27 7.24
N PRO A 112 -18.82 1.58 7.55
CA PRO A 112 -19.39 2.92 7.62
C PRO A 112 -18.98 3.67 8.89
N GLN A 113 -18.95 5.00 8.81
CA GLN A 113 -18.70 5.90 9.93
C GLN A 113 -19.92 6.82 10.17
N PRO A 114 -20.18 7.24 11.42
CA PRO A 114 -19.57 6.75 12.66
C PRO A 114 -20.00 5.30 12.97
N GLY A 115 -19.29 4.64 13.88
CA GLY A 115 -19.64 3.29 14.36
C GLY A 115 -18.42 2.40 14.64
N PRO A 116 -18.63 1.15 15.08
CA PRO A 116 -17.58 0.30 15.67
C PRO A 116 -16.39 -0.01 14.74
N LYS A 117 -16.58 0.06 13.41
CA LYS A 117 -15.49 -0.08 12.45
C LYS A 117 -14.59 1.16 12.40
N PHE A 118 -15.17 2.35 12.56
CA PHE A 118 -14.43 3.60 12.65
C PHE A 118 -13.76 3.73 14.02
N ASP A 119 -14.43 3.32 15.10
CA ASP A 119 -13.84 3.26 16.44
C ASP A 119 -12.62 2.33 16.46
N TYR A 120 -12.73 1.13 15.85
CA TYR A 120 -11.60 0.21 15.66
C TYR A 120 -10.48 0.81 14.79
N LYS A 121 -10.82 1.56 13.72
CA LYS A 121 -9.82 2.26 12.90
C LYS A 121 -8.99 3.23 13.75
N LEU A 122 -9.64 4.10 14.51
CA LEU A 122 -8.96 5.09 15.34
C LEU A 122 -8.12 4.41 16.43
N ALA A 123 -8.65 3.40 17.12
CA ALA A 123 -7.92 2.64 18.14
C ALA A 123 -6.69 1.89 17.57
N TRP A 124 -6.80 1.33 16.36
CA TRP A 124 -5.68 0.72 15.64
C TRP A 124 -4.64 1.77 15.24
N PHE A 125 -5.08 2.96 14.81
CA PHE A 125 -4.19 4.06 14.43
C PHE A 125 -3.42 4.62 15.63
N GLU A 126 -4.05 4.78 16.80
CA GLU A 126 -3.34 5.18 18.03
C GLU A 126 -2.25 4.17 18.42
N ARG A 127 -2.51 2.86 18.28
CA ARG A 127 -1.48 1.81 18.44
C ARG A 127 -0.34 1.98 17.43
N LEU A 128 -0.64 2.32 16.17
CA LEU A 128 0.38 2.58 15.16
C LEU A 128 1.22 3.81 15.52
N ILE A 129 0.60 4.91 15.95
CA ILE A 129 1.28 6.13 16.39
C ILE A 129 2.26 5.81 17.53
N ILE A 130 1.80 5.08 18.57
CA ILE A 130 2.64 4.67 19.70
C ILE A 130 3.80 3.76 19.26
N TYR A 131 3.56 2.80 18.37
CA TYR A 131 4.58 1.85 17.94
C TYR A 131 5.58 2.47 16.94
N ALA A 132 5.12 3.29 16.00
CA ALA A 132 5.95 4.02 15.07
C ALA A 132 6.94 4.95 15.79
N LYS A 133 6.53 5.57 16.91
CA LYS A 133 7.45 6.37 17.72
C LYS A 133 8.60 5.53 18.28
N LYS A 134 8.32 4.31 18.76
CA LYS A 134 9.35 3.36 19.22
C LYS A 134 10.30 2.93 18.09
N LEU A 135 9.77 2.77 16.87
CA LEU A 135 10.58 2.47 15.69
C LEU A 135 11.52 3.62 15.32
N LEU A 136 11.06 4.89 15.36
CA LEU A 136 11.95 6.05 15.21
C LEU A 136 13.02 6.10 16.32
N ASP A 137 12.61 5.92 17.57
CA ASP A 137 13.48 6.01 18.74
C ASP A 137 14.51 4.88 18.82
N SER A 138 14.32 3.78 18.08
CA SER A 138 15.30 2.70 17.94
C SER A 138 16.61 3.14 17.26
N GLY A 139 16.59 4.25 16.52
CA GLY A 139 17.74 4.75 15.77
C GLY A 139 18.04 3.99 14.46
N HIS A 140 17.32 2.90 14.16
CA HIS A 140 17.51 2.12 12.93
C HIS A 140 16.98 2.85 11.68
N PRO A 141 17.44 2.47 10.47
CA PRO A 141 16.76 2.82 9.22
C PRO A 141 15.41 2.08 9.19
N VAL A 142 14.30 2.83 9.11
CA VAL A 142 12.95 2.25 9.10
C VAL A 142 12.12 2.84 7.96
N VAL A 143 11.34 1.97 7.31
CA VAL A 143 10.25 2.38 6.41
C VAL A 143 8.94 1.75 6.87
N LEU A 144 7.91 2.56 7.06
CA LEU A 144 6.54 2.07 7.19
C LEU A 144 5.86 2.22 5.83
N ALA A 145 5.39 1.12 5.27
CA ALA A 145 4.91 1.04 3.90
C ALA A 145 3.56 0.33 3.88
N GLY A 146 2.55 0.92 3.26
CA GLY A 146 1.22 0.32 3.27
C GLY A 146 0.11 1.15 2.68
N ASP A 147 -1.07 0.56 2.68
CA ASP A 147 -2.34 1.25 2.51
C ASP A 147 -2.81 1.75 3.88
N TYR A 148 -2.77 3.07 4.05
CA TYR A 148 -3.15 3.76 5.28
C TYR A 148 -4.66 4.02 5.37
N ASN A 149 -5.45 3.78 4.31
CA ASN A 149 -6.89 4.06 4.29
C ASN A 149 -7.23 5.48 4.82
N VAL A 150 -6.40 6.47 4.53
CA VAL A 150 -6.55 7.86 4.97
C VAL A 150 -6.17 8.75 3.79
N VAL A 151 -6.98 9.76 3.52
CA VAL A 151 -6.68 10.82 2.54
C VAL A 151 -6.19 12.02 3.36
N PRO A 152 -4.87 12.30 3.44
CA PRO A 152 -4.32 13.23 4.44
C PRO A 152 -4.89 14.65 4.36
N THR A 153 -5.03 15.18 3.16
CA THR A 153 -5.58 16.52 2.88
C THR A 153 -6.51 16.51 1.68
N ASP A 154 -7.23 17.59 1.42
CA ASP A 154 -8.05 17.73 0.21
C ASP A 154 -7.21 17.78 -1.09
N PHE A 155 -5.89 17.97 -0.99
CA PHE A 155 -4.97 17.85 -2.13
C PHE A 155 -4.75 16.38 -2.53
N ASP A 156 -4.99 15.43 -1.63
CA ASP A 156 -4.76 13.99 -1.83
C ASP A 156 -5.96 13.26 -2.47
N ILE A 157 -6.94 14.01 -3.00
CA ILE A 157 -8.18 13.50 -3.61
C ILE A 157 -8.64 14.40 -4.78
N TYR A 158 -9.21 13.79 -5.82
CA TYR A 158 -9.77 14.52 -6.97
C TYR A 158 -10.98 15.42 -6.65
N ASN A 159 -11.84 15.01 -5.71
CA ASN A 159 -13.03 15.75 -5.28
C ASN A 159 -13.46 15.34 -3.85
N PRO A 160 -13.16 16.16 -2.82
CA PRO A 160 -13.60 15.92 -1.44
C PRO A 160 -15.11 15.77 -1.27
N ARG A 161 -15.92 16.48 -2.07
CA ARG A 161 -17.38 16.59 -1.84
C ARG A 161 -18.13 15.26 -1.96
N SER A 162 -17.68 14.36 -2.84
CA SER A 162 -18.28 13.03 -2.99
C SER A 162 -17.91 12.05 -1.86
N TRP A 163 -16.93 12.41 -1.02
CA TRP A 163 -16.34 11.54 0.00
C TRP A 163 -16.48 12.09 1.43
N LEU A 164 -17.27 13.15 1.64
CA LEU A 164 -17.48 13.79 2.96
C LEU A 164 -17.99 12.85 4.06
N LYS A 165 -18.67 11.75 3.68
CA LYS A 165 -19.17 10.73 4.60
C LYS A 165 -18.24 9.52 4.75
N ASP A 166 -17.12 9.49 4.03
CA ASP A 166 -16.22 8.34 4.04
C ASP A 166 -15.21 8.43 5.20
N ALA A 167 -14.98 7.29 5.87
CA ALA A 167 -13.99 7.12 6.94
C ALA A 167 -12.56 7.56 6.55
N LEU A 168 -12.21 7.58 5.26
CA LEU A 168 -10.90 8.02 4.75
C LEU A 168 -10.66 9.53 4.90
N LEU A 169 -11.72 10.34 4.94
CA LEU A 169 -11.63 11.82 4.96
C LEU A 169 -12.02 12.45 6.31
N GLN A 170 -12.48 11.64 7.29
CA GLN A 170 -12.96 12.20 8.55
C GLN A 170 -11.83 12.90 9.33
N PRO A 171 -12.12 14.01 10.03
CA PRO A 171 -11.12 14.80 10.74
C PRO A 171 -10.22 13.97 11.66
N GLU A 172 -10.79 13.03 12.41
CA GLU A 172 -10.08 12.18 13.37
C GLU A 172 -9.07 11.25 12.68
N SER A 173 -9.41 10.72 11.50
CA SER A 173 -8.48 9.90 10.71
C SER A 173 -7.34 10.73 10.10
N ARG A 174 -7.63 11.97 9.69
CA ARG A 174 -6.61 12.92 9.19
C ARG A 174 -5.70 13.40 10.32
N GLU A 175 -6.24 13.67 11.50
CA GLU A 175 -5.50 14.07 12.70
C GLU A 175 -4.54 12.96 13.16
N CYS A 176 -4.97 11.70 13.15
CA CYS A 176 -4.08 10.57 13.45
C CYS A 176 -2.89 10.49 12.46
N TYR A 177 -3.11 10.73 11.16
CA TYR A 177 -2.02 10.75 10.18
C TYR A 177 -1.09 11.97 10.37
N ALA A 178 -1.64 13.15 10.67
CA ALA A 178 -0.85 14.34 10.99
C ALA A 178 0.04 14.10 12.22
N ARG A 179 -0.54 13.60 13.32
CA ARG A 179 0.18 13.23 14.56
C ARG A 179 1.22 12.13 14.37
N LEU A 180 1.03 11.25 13.39
CA LEU A 180 2.07 10.31 12.98
C LEU A 180 3.25 11.03 12.33
N LEU A 181 2.99 11.91 11.34
CA LEU A 181 4.06 12.66 10.66
C LEU A 181 4.82 13.62 11.61
N GLU A 182 4.13 14.25 12.56
CA GLU A 182 4.70 15.15 13.57
C GLU A 182 5.82 14.50 14.42
N GLN A 183 5.90 13.17 14.47
CA GLN A 183 7.00 12.45 15.12
C GLN A 183 8.35 12.62 14.40
N GLY A 184 8.35 13.09 13.15
CA GLY A 184 9.53 13.20 12.28
C GLY A 184 9.59 12.18 11.13
N TRP A 185 8.48 11.51 10.81
CA TRP A 185 8.37 10.67 9.62
C TRP A 185 8.28 11.51 8.34
N THR A 186 8.98 11.11 7.29
CA THR A 186 8.89 11.77 5.97
C THR A 186 8.00 10.96 5.03
N ASP A 187 6.88 11.53 4.57
CA ASP A 187 6.04 10.97 3.51
C ASP A 187 6.77 11.10 2.15
N ALA A 188 7.29 9.98 1.63
CA ALA A 188 8.15 9.97 0.44
C ALA A 188 7.46 10.56 -0.81
N LEU A 189 6.18 10.24 -1.01
CA LEU A 189 5.43 10.75 -2.16
C LEU A 189 5.19 12.26 -2.03
N ARG A 190 4.83 12.75 -0.84
CA ARG A 190 4.65 14.19 -0.63
C ARG A 190 5.97 14.97 -0.73
N ALA A 191 7.06 14.42 -0.22
CA ALA A 191 8.39 15.02 -0.34
C ALA A 191 8.86 15.13 -1.81
N ARG A 192 8.50 14.14 -2.65
CA ARG A 192 8.85 14.11 -4.07
C ARG A 192 7.90 14.90 -4.98
N PHE A 193 6.63 15.01 -4.59
CA PHE A 193 5.57 15.70 -5.32
C PHE A 193 4.87 16.74 -4.40
N PRO A 194 5.58 17.80 -3.96
CA PRO A 194 5.00 18.79 -3.05
C PRO A 194 3.77 19.48 -3.66
N ASP A 195 3.89 19.90 -4.92
CA ASP A 195 2.90 20.73 -5.63
C ASP A 195 2.13 19.99 -6.73
N GLN A 196 2.28 18.66 -6.83
CA GLN A 196 1.61 17.84 -7.85
C GLN A 196 0.66 16.83 -7.20
N GLN A 197 -0.63 16.85 -7.60
CA GLN A 197 -1.57 15.80 -7.20
C GLN A 197 -1.15 14.46 -7.84
N VAL A 198 -0.81 13.50 -6.98
CA VAL A 198 -0.57 12.10 -7.35
C VAL A 198 -1.52 11.22 -6.56
N PHE A 199 -2.02 10.16 -7.20
CA PHE A 199 -2.95 9.21 -6.60
C PHE A 199 -2.38 7.80 -6.65
N THR A 200 -2.83 6.95 -5.75
CA THR A 200 -2.43 5.54 -5.63
C THR A 200 -3.62 4.59 -5.76
N PHE A 201 -4.85 5.07 -5.53
CA PHE A 201 -6.10 4.31 -5.62
C PHE A 201 -7.10 4.96 -6.58
N TRP A 202 -7.79 4.13 -7.37
CA TRP A 202 -8.93 4.50 -8.20
C TRP A 202 -10.01 3.41 -8.14
N ASP A 203 -11.09 3.70 -7.42
CA ASP A 203 -12.30 2.89 -7.35
C ASP A 203 -12.76 2.40 -8.74
N TYR A 204 -13.27 1.17 -8.81
CA TYR A 204 -13.62 0.52 -10.08
C TYR A 204 -14.82 1.16 -10.79
N PHE A 205 -15.69 1.89 -10.08
CA PHE A 205 -16.91 2.42 -10.66
C PHE A 205 -16.68 3.76 -11.36
N ARG A 206 -17.67 4.16 -12.16
CA ARG A 206 -17.77 5.51 -12.74
C ARG A 206 -16.52 5.95 -13.52
N GLN A 207 -15.77 5.04 -14.13
CA GLN A 207 -14.58 5.39 -14.92
C GLN A 207 -13.59 6.28 -14.15
N HIS A 208 -13.41 6.05 -12.84
CA HIS A 208 -12.52 6.89 -12.03
C HIS A 208 -11.06 6.79 -12.48
N TRP A 209 -10.64 5.62 -12.98
CA TRP A 209 -9.30 5.44 -13.56
C TRP A 209 -9.09 6.32 -14.80
N GLU A 210 -9.98 6.22 -15.79
CA GLU A 210 -9.92 6.92 -17.07
C GLU A 210 -10.03 8.45 -16.89
N ARG A 211 -10.78 8.88 -15.87
CA ARG A 211 -10.92 10.30 -15.48
C ARG A 211 -9.87 10.77 -14.48
N ASN A 212 -8.88 9.94 -14.14
CA ASN A 212 -7.89 10.18 -13.09
C ASN A 212 -8.49 10.69 -11.76
N SER A 213 -9.69 10.24 -11.42
CA SER A 213 -10.45 10.61 -10.22
C SER A 213 -10.05 9.73 -9.04
N GLY A 214 -8.81 9.88 -8.58
CA GLY A 214 -8.18 9.01 -7.58
C GLY A 214 -8.05 9.58 -6.18
N LEU A 215 -7.53 8.73 -5.28
CA LEU A 215 -7.12 9.05 -3.91
C LEU A 215 -5.63 8.71 -3.73
N ARG A 216 -4.92 9.42 -2.85
CA ARG A 216 -3.62 9.01 -2.33
C ARG A 216 -3.79 8.47 -0.92
N ILE A 217 -3.78 7.15 -0.78
CA ILE A 217 -3.96 6.44 0.50
C ILE A 217 -2.85 5.42 0.78
N ASP A 218 -2.04 5.09 -0.23
CA ASP A 218 -0.84 4.26 -0.09
C ASP A 218 0.36 5.17 0.14
N HIS A 219 1.12 4.90 1.20
CA HIS A 219 2.21 5.76 1.65
C HIS A 219 3.45 4.96 2.03
N LEU A 220 4.62 5.60 1.87
CA LEU A 220 5.91 5.13 2.35
C LEU A 220 6.46 6.21 3.26
N LEU A 221 6.44 5.95 4.56
CA LEU A 221 6.95 6.84 5.59
C LEU A 221 8.38 6.44 5.96
N LEU A 222 9.31 7.38 5.78
CA LEU A 222 10.74 7.16 5.96
C LEU A 222 11.19 7.71 7.32
N SER A 223 11.97 6.94 8.08
CA SER A 223 12.70 7.48 9.25
C SER A 223 13.76 8.49 8.79
N LYS A 224 14.22 9.38 9.69
CA LYS A 224 15.20 10.42 9.37
C LYS A 224 16.47 9.88 8.68
N GLN A 225 16.91 8.69 9.08
CA GLN A 225 18.06 7.95 8.57
C GLN A 225 17.88 7.48 7.11
N VAL A 226 16.63 7.26 6.70
CA VAL A 226 16.23 6.84 5.36
C VAL A 226 15.87 8.03 4.48
N ALA A 227 15.17 9.03 5.03
CA ALA A 227 14.72 10.23 4.31
C ALA A 227 15.89 10.98 3.66
N GLY A 228 17.00 11.17 4.39
CA GLY A 228 18.22 11.79 3.85
C GLY A 228 18.96 10.97 2.78
N LYS A 229 18.49 9.75 2.47
CA LYS A 229 18.99 8.86 1.43
C LYS A 229 17.99 8.64 0.31
N MET A 230 16.83 9.31 0.32
CA MET A 230 15.84 9.21 -0.75
C MET A 230 16.41 9.82 -2.04
N ARG A 231 16.47 9.01 -3.11
CA ARG A 231 16.87 9.43 -4.46
C ARG A 231 15.66 9.84 -5.28
N ASP A 232 14.60 9.05 -5.26
CA ASP A 232 13.35 9.29 -5.97
C ASP A 232 12.17 8.58 -5.28
N ALA A 233 10.95 8.92 -5.65
CA ALA A 233 9.73 8.21 -5.25
C ALA A 233 8.67 8.30 -6.35
N GLY A 234 7.80 7.30 -6.46
CA GLY A 234 6.89 7.20 -7.60
C GLY A 234 5.71 6.27 -7.40
N ILE A 235 4.90 6.19 -8.45
CA ILE A 235 3.72 5.31 -8.54
C ILE A 235 3.79 4.59 -9.89
N ASP A 236 3.80 3.26 -9.88
CA ASP A 236 3.79 2.41 -11.07
C ASP A 236 2.37 2.33 -11.67
N ARG A 237 1.84 3.49 -12.05
CA ARG A 237 0.46 3.69 -12.54
C ARG A 237 0.08 2.77 -13.70
N TRP A 238 1.05 2.29 -14.47
CA TRP A 238 0.82 1.34 -15.55
C TRP A 238 0.16 0.04 -15.06
N VAL A 239 0.45 -0.41 -13.84
CA VAL A 239 -0.14 -1.62 -13.23
C VAL A 239 -1.64 -1.46 -13.03
N ARG A 240 -2.13 -0.27 -12.65
CA ARG A 240 -3.56 0.01 -12.54
C ARG A 240 -4.27 0.05 -13.91
N GLY A 241 -3.51 0.20 -14.99
CA GLY A 241 -3.99 0.23 -16.37
C GLY A 241 -4.18 -1.15 -17.03
N VAL A 242 -3.72 -2.25 -16.41
CA VAL A 242 -3.86 -3.59 -17.01
C VAL A 242 -5.27 -4.16 -16.79
N PRO A 243 -5.76 -5.08 -17.64
CA PRO A 243 -7.02 -5.78 -17.43
C PRO A 243 -7.04 -6.51 -16.08
N HIS A 244 -8.16 -6.41 -15.34
CA HIS A 244 -8.35 -7.03 -14.02
C HIS A 244 -7.34 -6.61 -12.92
N ALA A 245 -6.68 -5.46 -13.09
CA ALA A 245 -5.79 -4.87 -12.10
C ALA A 245 -6.44 -4.75 -10.70
N SER A 246 -5.59 -4.59 -9.68
CA SER A 246 -6.03 -3.97 -8.41
C SER A 246 -6.62 -2.58 -8.68
N ASP A 247 -7.47 -2.09 -7.80
CA ASP A 247 -7.93 -0.70 -7.74
C ASP A 247 -6.82 0.25 -7.31
N HIS A 248 -5.77 -0.26 -6.68
CA HIS A 248 -4.52 0.44 -6.37
C HIS A 248 -3.45 0.29 -7.46
N ALA A 249 -2.48 1.20 -7.47
CA ALA A 249 -1.20 1.08 -8.17
C ALA A 249 -0.05 0.98 -7.13
N PRO A 250 1.03 0.23 -7.41
CA PRO A 250 2.18 0.20 -6.52
C PRO A 250 2.79 1.59 -6.36
N ALA A 251 3.06 1.99 -5.12
CA ALA A 251 3.85 3.16 -4.79
C ALA A 251 5.25 2.73 -4.33
N TRP A 252 6.28 3.51 -4.63
CA TRP A 252 7.66 3.13 -4.32
C TRP A 252 8.56 4.30 -3.94
N VAL A 253 9.68 3.96 -3.32
CA VAL A 253 10.80 4.86 -3.00
C VAL A 253 12.11 4.22 -3.43
N GLU A 254 12.98 5.01 -4.06
CA GLU A 254 14.37 4.64 -4.34
C GLU A 254 15.31 5.28 -3.32
N LEU A 255 16.19 4.46 -2.76
CA LEU A 255 17.01 4.78 -1.60
C LEU A 255 18.49 4.49 -1.87
N ASP A 256 19.35 5.44 -1.51
CA ASP A 256 20.82 5.34 -1.54
C ASP A 256 21.38 4.63 -0.31
N ILE A 257 21.03 3.35 -0.19
CA ILE A 257 21.41 2.52 0.94
C ILE A 257 22.26 1.39 0.38
N GLY A 258 23.58 1.62 0.40
CA GLY A 258 24.58 0.67 -0.09
C GLY A 258 24.69 -0.56 0.81
N GLY A 259 23.80 -1.54 0.61
CA GLY A 259 23.83 -2.86 1.26
C GLY A 259 24.64 -3.92 0.49
N ARG A 260 24.85 -3.72 -0.82
CA ARG A 260 25.77 -4.58 -1.59
C ARG A 260 27.20 -4.15 -1.32
N ALA A 261 27.84 -4.82 -0.36
CA ALA A 261 29.29 -4.96 -0.38
C ALA A 261 29.67 -5.43 -1.79
N ALA A 262 30.46 -4.62 -2.50
CA ALA A 262 30.99 -5.03 -3.79
C ALA A 262 31.72 -6.35 -3.58
N HIS A 263 31.25 -7.42 -4.22
CA HIS A 263 32.04 -8.63 -4.36
C HIS A 263 33.30 -8.22 -5.12
N GLY A 264 34.39 -8.09 -4.37
CA GLY A 264 35.66 -7.68 -4.90
C GLY A 264 36.07 -8.67 -5.98
N LYS A 265 36.06 -8.23 -7.24
CA LYS A 265 36.95 -8.82 -8.21
C LYS A 265 38.35 -8.41 -7.78
N ASP A 266 39.16 -9.42 -7.47
CA ASP A 266 40.42 -9.28 -6.77
C ASP A 266 41.29 -8.14 -7.32
N ALA A 267 41.53 -7.14 -6.47
CA ALA A 267 42.64 -6.21 -6.65
C ALA A 267 43.96 -6.90 -6.27
N ALA A 268 44.28 -8.00 -6.97
CA ALA A 268 45.53 -8.73 -6.81
C ALA A 268 46.67 -7.98 -7.52
N HIS A 269 47.12 -6.88 -6.90
CA HIS A 269 48.46 -6.36 -7.16
C HIS A 269 49.48 -7.49 -6.89
N ARG A 270 50.15 -7.94 -7.94
CA ARG A 270 51.46 -8.59 -7.83
C ARG A 270 52.43 -7.81 -8.69
N GLU A 271 53.34 -7.11 -8.03
CA GLU A 271 54.50 -6.50 -8.66
C GLU A 271 55.37 -7.60 -9.30
N ALA A 272 55.89 -7.33 -10.49
CA ALA A 272 56.82 -8.20 -11.19
C ALA A 272 58.23 -7.59 -11.14
N PRO A 273 59.25 -8.30 -10.62
CA PRO A 273 60.65 -7.93 -10.84
C PRO A 273 61.11 -8.41 -12.22
N ALA A 274 61.94 -7.60 -12.89
CA ALA A 274 62.40 -7.87 -14.24
C ALA A 274 63.66 -8.75 -14.29
N GLY A 275 63.73 -9.60 -15.32
CA GLY A 275 64.97 -9.91 -16.05
C GLY A 275 65.78 -11.15 -15.63
N ARG A 276 65.83 -12.15 -16.53
CA ARG A 276 67.06 -12.61 -17.21
C ARG A 276 66.77 -13.66 -18.29
N ASP A 277 67.42 -13.52 -19.44
CA ASP A 277 67.42 -14.48 -20.55
C ASP A 277 68.20 -15.76 -20.23
N VAL A 278 67.75 -16.91 -20.77
CA VAL A 278 68.61 -17.94 -21.42
C VAL A 278 67.82 -18.66 -22.53
N LEU A 279 68.44 -18.87 -23.68
CA LEU A 279 67.87 -19.58 -24.84
C LEU A 279 67.78 -21.11 -24.66
N LYS A 280 66.81 -21.76 -25.34
CA LYS A 280 67.12 -22.95 -26.18
C LYS A 280 66.06 -23.33 -27.23
N LYS A 281 66.60 -23.82 -28.36
CA LYS A 281 66.05 -24.53 -29.54
C LYS A 281 65.15 -25.75 -29.15
N SER A 282 64.31 -26.39 -29.99
CA SER A 282 64.08 -26.37 -31.46
C SER A 282 62.87 -27.25 -31.87
N ALA A 283 62.38 -27.06 -33.11
CA ALA A 283 61.55 -27.98 -33.93
C ALA A 283 60.08 -28.21 -33.47
N GLY A 284 59.08 -28.36 -34.34
CA GLY A 284 59.04 -28.20 -35.81
C GLY A 284 58.34 -29.34 -36.55
N LYS A 285 57.06 -29.16 -36.95
CA LYS A 285 56.47 -29.76 -38.17
C LYS A 285 55.11 -29.17 -38.54
N GLN A 286 54.72 -29.37 -39.81
CA GLN A 286 53.57 -28.77 -40.50
C GLN A 286 52.39 -29.76 -40.64
N SER A 287 51.16 -29.24 -40.69
CA SER A 287 50.05 -29.63 -41.59
C SER A 287 48.84 -28.73 -41.29
N ALA A 288 48.28 -27.94 -42.22
CA ALA A 288 47.30 -28.33 -43.24
C ALA A 288 46.06 -29.06 -42.64
N GLY A 289 44.80 -28.70 -42.93
CA GLY A 289 44.22 -27.64 -43.79
C GLY A 289 42.69 -27.84 -43.97
N LYS A 290 42.04 -27.04 -44.84
CA LYS A 290 40.58 -26.94 -45.14
C LYS A 290 39.74 -26.24 -44.04
N GLN A 291 38.89 -25.24 -44.27
CA GLN A 291 38.02 -24.79 -45.40
C GLN A 291 36.78 -25.66 -45.73
N SER A 292 35.60 -25.16 -45.32
CA SER A 292 34.37 -24.97 -46.13
C SER A 292 33.31 -24.28 -45.24
N ALA A 293 32.78 -23.09 -45.56
CA ALA A 293 31.61 -22.87 -46.42
C ALA A 293 30.34 -23.64 -45.98
N GLY A 294 29.12 -23.08 -45.93
CA GLY A 294 28.60 -21.78 -46.37
C GLY A 294 27.18 -21.93 -46.94
N LYS A 295 26.39 -20.83 -47.05
CA LYS A 295 24.94 -20.69 -47.40
C LYS A 295 24.03 -20.56 -46.16
N GLN A 296 23.17 -19.55 -45.97
CA GLN A 296 22.42 -18.56 -46.80
C GLN A 296 21.24 -19.07 -47.64
N SER A 297 20.21 -18.20 -47.71
CA SER A 297 18.96 -18.26 -48.51
C SER A 297 17.85 -19.18 -47.96
N ALA A 298 16.55 -18.90 -48.13
CA ALA A 298 15.89 -17.83 -48.87
C ALA A 298 14.53 -17.42 -48.25
N ALA A 299 14.05 -16.22 -48.57
CA ALA A 299 12.66 -15.80 -48.35
C ALA A 299 11.74 -16.26 -49.50
N LYS A 300 10.43 -16.33 -49.25
CA LYS A 300 9.40 -16.32 -50.32
C LYS A 300 8.12 -15.61 -49.88
N GLN A 301 7.73 -14.62 -50.68
CA GLN A 301 6.34 -14.19 -50.88
C GLN A 301 5.63 -15.27 -51.75
N SER A 302 4.32 -15.31 -52.01
CA SER A 302 3.14 -14.47 -51.72
C SER A 302 1.88 -15.38 -51.86
N THR A 303 0.72 -14.89 -51.44
CA THR A 303 -0.52 -14.79 -52.26
C THR A 303 -1.70 -14.43 -51.36
N GLY A 304 -2.57 -13.53 -51.80
CA GLY A 304 -3.76 -13.10 -51.05
C GLY A 304 -5.05 -13.65 -51.62
N LYS A 305 -6.16 -13.50 -50.89
CA LYS A 305 -7.50 -13.46 -51.49
C LYS A 305 -8.45 -12.60 -50.66
N GLN A 306 -9.13 -11.68 -51.35
CA GLN A 306 -10.26 -10.92 -50.82
C GLN A 306 -11.56 -11.71 -51.01
N SER A 307 -12.47 -11.58 -50.04
CA SER A 307 -13.93 -11.59 -50.27
C SER A 307 -14.57 -10.97 -49.02
N ALA A 308 -15.05 -9.73 -49.09
CA ALA A 308 -16.38 -9.37 -49.59
C ALA A 308 -17.49 -9.86 -48.62
N GLY A 309 -18.16 -8.91 -47.97
CA GLY A 309 -19.09 -9.20 -46.88
C GLY A 309 -20.51 -9.51 -47.33
N LYS A 310 -21.38 -9.73 -46.34
CA LYS A 310 -22.83 -9.59 -46.49
C LYS A 310 -23.44 -8.95 -45.26
N GLN A 311 -24.22 -7.89 -45.51
CA GLN A 311 -25.13 -7.26 -44.55
C GLN A 311 -26.39 -8.14 -44.35
N SER A 312 -27.34 -7.62 -43.57
CA SER A 312 -28.70 -8.12 -43.26
C SER A 312 -28.80 -8.94 -41.97
N ALA A 313 -29.80 -8.72 -41.11
CA ALA A 313 -30.71 -7.58 -41.00
C ALA A 313 -31.23 -7.45 -39.56
N ALA A 314 -31.49 -6.21 -39.13
CA ALA A 314 -32.34 -5.98 -37.97
C ALA A 314 -33.82 -6.19 -38.37
N LYS A 315 -34.59 -6.90 -37.54
CA LYS A 315 -36.05 -6.78 -37.50
C LYS A 315 -36.51 -6.68 -36.04
N GLN A 316 -37.37 -5.70 -35.81
CA GLN A 316 -38.03 -5.46 -34.52
C GLN A 316 -39.27 -6.36 -34.36
N SER A 317 -39.72 -6.41 -33.11
CA SER A 317 -41.08 -6.69 -32.63
C SER A 317 -41.73 -8.05 -32.95
N THR A 318 -42.11 -8.75 -31.90
CA THR A 318 -43.49 -8.68 -31.37
C THR A 318 -43.55 -9.34 -30.00
N GLY A 319 -44.31 -8.75 -29.07
CA GLY A 319 -44.56 -9.37 -27.77
C GLY A 319 -45.84 -10.21 -27.78
N LYS A 320 -45.87 -11.30 -27.01
CA LYS A 320 -47.13 -11.86 -26.50
C LYS A 320 -46.91 -12.64 -25.21
N GLN A 321 -47.79 -12.42 -24.24
CA GLN A 321 -47.84 -13.14 -22.96
C GLN A 321 -48.59 -14.47 -23.11
N SER A 322 -48.13 -15.50 -22.42
CA SER A 322 -48.94 -16.54 -21.77
C SER A 322 -47.99 -17.31 -20.82
N ALA A 323 -48.20 -17.34 -19.50
CA ALA A 323 -49.29 -17.93 -18.73
C ALA A 323 -49.16 -19.47 -18.58
N GLY A 324 -48.50 -19.87 -17.48
CA GLY A 324 -48.93 -20.98 -16.61
C GLY A 324 -48.83 -22.44 -17.11
N LYS A 325 -47.97 -23.22 -16.44
CA LYS A 325 -48.33 -24.59 -16.04
C LYS A 325 -47.58 -25.02 -14.77
N GLN A 326 -48.33 -25.61 -13.83
CA GLN A 326 -47.82 -26.22 -12.59
C GLN A 326 -47.65 -27.74 -12.78
N SER A 327 -46.64 -28.32 -12.13
CA SER A 327 -46.66 -29.65 -11.46
C SER A 327 -45.33 -29.75 -10.70
N ALA A 328 -45.32 -29.96 -9.37
CA ALA A 328 -45.39 -31.27 -8.72
C ALA A 328 -44.33 -32.25 -9.28
N GLY A 329 -43.39 -32.79 -8.50
CA GLY A 329 -43.24 -32.86 -7.04
C GLY A 329 -42.87 -34.29 -6.66
N LYS A 330 -41.83 -34.50 -5.83
CA LYS A 330 -41.51 -35.81 -5.25
C LYS A 330 -40.64 -35.67 -4.00
N GLU A 331 -41.19 -36.07 -2.85
CA GLU A 331 -40.47 -36.33 -1.61
C GLU A 331 -40.17 -37.84 -1.47
N SER A 332 -39.07 -38.14 -0.76
CA SER A 332 -38.84 -39.37 0.03
C SER A 332 -37.51 -39.13 0.80
N ALA A 333 -37.41 -39.06 2.13
CA ALA A 333 -37.76 -40.05 3.18
C ALA A 333 -37.10 -41.42 2.90
N ALA A 334 -36.37 -42.09 3.81
CA ALA A 334 -36.04 -41.88 5.23
C ALA A 334 -34.54 -42.31 5.48
N ASN A 335 -33.93 -42.43 6.66
CA ASN A 335 -34.39 -43.04 7.93
C ASN A 335 -33.53 -42.62 9.16
N ARG A 336 -33.95 -43.01 10.37
CA ARG A 336 -33.45 -42.59 11.71
C ARG A 336 -32.62 -43.67 12.44
N THR A 337 -31.80 -43.23 13.40
CA THR A 337 -31.60 -43.75 14.80
C THR A 337 -30.85 -42.64 15.59
N ALA A 338 -31.30 -42.09 16.74
CA ALA A 338 -31.43 -42.66 18.11
C ALA A 338 -30.06 -43.09 18.69
N GLU A 339 -29.57 -42.76 19.91
CA GLU A 339 -30.04 -42.10 21.17
C GLU A 339 -28.76 -41.57 21.92
N ALA A 340 -28.67 -40.43 22.64
CA ALA A 340 -29.28 -39.92 23.90
C ALA A 340 -28.43 -40.12 25.20
N GLN A 341 -28.04 -39.00 25.86
CA GLN A 341 -27.74 -38.77 27.31
C GLN A 341 -27.30 -37.29 27.47
N THR A 342 -28.06 -36.34 28.07
CA THR A 342 -28.22 -36.01 29.51
C THR A 342 -26.89 -35.73 30.24
N ALA A 343 -26.67 -34.71 31.08
CA ALA A 343 -27.48 -33.62 31.68
C ALA A 343 -26.52 -32.44 32.05
N ALA A 344 -26.87 -31.22 32.53
CA ALA A 344 -28.11 -30.50 32.88
C ALA A 344 -27.86 -28.96 32.89
N ARG A 345 -28.84 -28.15 33.36
CA ARG A 345 -28.75 -26.71 33.73
C ARG A 345 -29.47 -26.49 35.07
N PRO A 346 -29.10 -25.49 35.89
CA PRO A 346 -30.03 -24.78 36.76
C PRO A 346 -30.46 -23.42 36.18
N LYS A 347 -31.62 -22.91 36.62
CA LYS A 347 -32.22 -21.65 36.17
C LYS A 347 -32.10 -20.54 37.24
N ALA A 348 -32.05 -19.31 36.72
CA ALA A 348 -32.38 -18.00 37.30
C ALA A 348 -33.08 -17.91 38.68
N VAL A 349 -32.70 -16.86 39.42
CA VAL A 349 -33.50 -16.23 40.50
C VAL A 349 -33.86 -14.79 40.09
N LYS A 350 -35.12 -14.40 40.27
CA LYS A 350 -35.63 -13.02 40.16
C LYS A 350 -35.93 -12.44 41.54
N ARG A 351 -35.65 -11.15 41.75
CA ARG A 351 -36.30 -10.20 42.67
C ARG A 351 -35.99 -8.79 42.12
N THR A 352 -36.89 -7.86 41.77
CA THR A 352 -37.98 -7.16 42.51
C THR A 352 -37.49 -6.48 43.80
N ALA A 353 -37.72 -5.19 44.07
CA ALA A 353 -38.37 -4.11 43.31
C ALA A 353 -38.06 -2.72 43.93
N ALA A 354 -38.62 -1.69 43.29
CA ALA A 354 -39.00 -0.34 43.78
C ALA A 354 -38.02 0.82 43.54
N LYS A 355 -38.38 2.10 43.42
CA LYS A 355 -39.59 2.94 43.06
C LYS A 355 -39.25 4.34 43.64
N GLN A 356 -39.81 5.43 43.10
CA GLN A 356 -39.77 6.82 43.65
C GLN A 356 -38.43 7.57 43.60
N SER A 357 -38.37 8.91 43.56
CA SER A 357 -39.31 9.93 43.03
C SER A 357 -38.61 11.30 42.93
N ALA A 358 -39.17 12.23 42.16
CA ALA A 358 -38.61 13.57 41.93
C ALA A 358 -38.72 14.53 43.14
N MET A 359 -37.77 15.48 43.25
CA MET A 359 -37.95 16.87 43.72
C MET A 359 -36.62 17.63 43.50
N LYS A 360 -36.50 18.96 43.46
CA LYS A 360 -37.29 20.10 42.97
C LYS A 360 -36.40 21.33 43.25
N LYS A 361 -36.38 22.30 42.32
CA LYS A 361 -35.67 23.59 42.38
C LYS A 361 -35.52 24.24 43.78
N THR A 362 -34.37 24.86 44.04
CA THR A 362 -34.28 26.20 44.66
C THR A 362 -33.20 27.02 43.94
N ALA A 363 -33.40 28.34 43.91
CA ALA A 363 -32.47 29.30 43.32
C ALA A 363 -32.27 30.46 44.30
N ALA A 364 -31.07 31.06 44.32
CA ALA A 364 -30.82 32.31 45.01
C ALA A 364 -29.81 33.18 44.24
N LYS A 365 -30.15 34.46 44.05
CA LYS A 365 -29.32 35.48 43.38
C LYS A 365 -28.20 35.99 44.29
N LYS A 366 -27.11 36.48 43.69
CA LYS A 366 -26.55 37.83 43.96
C LYS A 366 -25.71 38.31 42.76
N THR A 367 -25.59 39.63 42.62
CA THR A 367 -25.22 40.35 41.37
C THR A 367 -23.82 41.02 41.50
N PRO A 368 -23.31 41.93 40.61
CA PRO A 368 -21.95 41.77 40.08
C PRO A 368 -20.96 42.92 40.41
N THR A 369 -19.70 42.74 40.03
CA THR A 369 -18.66 43.78 39.91
C THR A 369 -18.00 43.65 38.54
N GLN A 370 -18.39 44.50 37.58
CA GLN A 370 -17.72 45.75 37.19
C GLN A 370 -16.37 45.58 36.46
N LYS A 371 -16.30 46.20 35.28
CA LYS A 371 -15.19 46.19 34.31
C LYS A 371 -14.92 47.65 33.91
N PRO A 372 -13.66 48.13 33.87
CA PRO A 372 -13.34 49.46 33.32
C PRO A 372 -13.28 49.46 31.78
N PRO A 373 -13.47 50.62 31.12
CA PRO A 373 -13.77 50.67 29.69
C PRO A 373 -12.54 50.77 28.78
N ALA A 374 -12.73 50.38 27.52
CA ALA A 374 -11.85 50.74 26.41
C ALA A 374 -12.46 51.90 25.62
N ALA A 375 -11.65 52.89 25.23
CA ALA A 375 -12.05 53.98 24.35
C ALA A 375 -11.05 54.13 23.19
N ASN A 376 -11.58 54.03 21.97
CA ASN A 376 -10.99 54.39 20.68
C ASN A 376 -11.35 55.89 20.40
N PRO A 377 -11.03 56.55 19.24
CA PRO A 377 -10.21 56.13 18.10
C PRO A 377 -9.30 57.25 17.45
N ARG A 378 -8.63 56.85 16.34
CA ARG A 378 -8.58 57.57 15.02
C ARG A 378 -7.32 58.39 14.59
N ALA A 379 -6.89 58.07 13.36
CA ALA A 379 -6.26 58.90 12.30
C ALA A 379 -4.75 59.27 12.29
N THR A 380 -4.17 58.89 11.14
CA THR A 380 -3.01 59.38 10.35
C THR A 380 -2.97 60.92 10.12
N PRO A 381 -1.89 61.58 9.59
CA PRO A 381 -0.86 61.02 8.67
C PRO A 381 0.61 61.51 8.79
N SER A 382 1.43 60.98 7.85
CA SER A 382 2.78 61.36 7.34
C SER A 382 3.32 62.78 7.59
N PRO A 383 4.67 62.92 7.62
CA PRO A 383 5.30 63.83 6.64
C PRO A 383 6.55 63.26 5.91
N ARG A 384 6.95 63.93 4.82
CA ARG A 384 8.08 63.60 3.94
C ARG A 384 8.93 64.84 3.66
N ALA A 385 10.21 64.85 4.08
CA ALA A 385 11.29 65.77 3.64
C ALA A 385 12.63 65.35 4.32
N ALA A 386 13.84 65.70 3.87
CA ALA A 386 14.41 65.94 2.53
C ALA A 386 15.96 66.13 2.67
N SER A 387 16.73 65.92 1.60
CA SER A 387 18.16 66.27 1.44
C SER A 387 19.18 65.44 2.26
N SER A 388 20.48 65.34 1.93
CA SER A 388 21.27 65.49 0.68
C SER A 388 22.74 65.13 0.96
N LEU A 389 23.47 64.54 -0.02
CA LEU A 389 24.95 64.33 -0.19
C LEU A 389 25.14 62.98 -0.92
N LYS A 390 25.75 62.77 -2.11
CA LYS A 390 26.97 63.32 -2.77
C LYS A 390 28.21 63.22 -1.85
N THR A 391 29.34 62.60 -2.22
CA THR A 391 29.96 62.45 -3.55
C THR A 391 31.09 61.39 -3.53
N ALA A 392 31.46 60.86 -4.71
CA ALA A 392 32.72 60.15 -5.03
C ALA A 392 32.99 58.79 -4.33
N LYS A 393 33.70 57.84 -4.93
CA LYS A 393 34.53 57.89 -6.16
C LYS A 393 34.43 56.58 -6.94
#